data_AF-A0A8J7Q0Y5-F1
#
_entry.id   AF-A0A8J7Q0Y5-F1
#
_cell.length_a   1.000
_cell.length_b   1.000
_cell.length_c   1.000
_cell.angle_alpha   90.00
_cell.angle_beta   90.00
_cell.angle_gamma   90.00
#
_symmetry.space_group_name_H-M   'P 1'
#
loop_
_entity.id
_entity.type
_entity.pdbx_description
1 polymer ?
#
loop_
_entity_poly.entity_id
_entity_poly.type
_entity_poly.pdbx_seq_one_letter_code
_entity_poly.pdbx_strand_id
1 'polypeptide(L)'
;MTQIALDNEPQAVRDFFLRLPPDEGGTVLSLRGRPVARVTPERRAMVGPPTDDEWTEQMNQRRHQLIDKKIAKTLTPAEAGELADLQDRFDQFLDRVAPLPIDYAREVLKRVSPGG
;
A
#
# COMPACT_ATOMS: atom_id res chain seq x y z
N MET A 1 -1.95 10.65 5.11
CA MET A 1 -0.94 10.61 4.03
C MET A 1 -1.31 11.74 3.08
N THR A 2 -0.44 12.73 2.88
CA THR A 2 -0.78 13.89 2.05
C THR A 2 -0.37 13.59 0.62
N GLN A 3 -1.35 13.49 -0.27
CA GLN A 3 -1.10 13.33 -1.70
C GLN A 3 -0.87 14.70 -2.32
N ILE A 4 0.23 14.85 -3.06
CA ILE A 4 0.54 16.07 -3.83
C ILE A 4 0.42 15.70 -5.31
N ALA A 5 -0.43 16.42 -6.04
CA ALA A 5 -0.58 16.24 -7.48
C ALA A 5 0.53 17.02 -8.21
N LEU A 6 1.50 16.30 -8.81
CA LEU A 6 2.58 16.90 -9.58
C LEU A 6 2.09 17.69 -10.81
N ASP A 7 0.87 17.45 -11.27
CA ASP A 7 0.28 18.19 -12.40
C ASP A 7 -0.01 19.67 -12.09
N ASN A 8 -0.11 20.02 -10.81
CA ASN A 8 -0.30 21.40 -10.36
C ASN A 8 1.02 22.13 -10.08
N GLU A 9 2.17 21.44 -10.22
CA GLU A 9 3.49 21.99 -9.93
C GLU A 9 4.18 22.54 -11.19
N PRO A 10 5.16 23.45 -11.03
CA PRO A 10 5.94 23.98 -12.15
C PRO A 10 6.59 22.86 -12.97
N GLN A 11 6.69 23.05 -14.29
CA GLN A 11 7.22 22.04 -15.20
C GLN A 11 8.64 21.58 -14.84
N ALA A 12 9.49 22.47 -14.33
CA ALA A 12 10.83 22.12 -13.85
C ALA A 12 10.81 21.10 -12.70
N VAL A 13 9.80 21.17 -11.82
CA VAL A 13 9.61 20.21 -10.72
C VAL A 13 9.19 18.86 -11.27
N ARG A 14 8.24 18.84 -12.21
CA ARG A 14 7.79 17.61 -12.88
C ARG A 14 8.95 16.91 -13.58
N ASP A 15 9.70 17.64 -14.40
CA ASP A 15 10.85 17.11 -15.14
C ASP A 15 11.93 16.57 -14.19
N PHE A 16 12.14 17.23 -13.04
CA PHE A 16 13.07 16.74 -12.03
C PHE A 16 12.64 15.38 -11.49
N PHE A 17 11.40 15.22 -11.03
CA PHE A 17 10.89 13.95 -10.50
C PHE A 17 10.84 12.85 -11.56
N LEU A 18 10.50 13.19 -12.81
CA LEU A 18 10.45 12.23 -13.93
C LEU A 18 11.83 11.74 -14.39
N ARG A 19 12.91 12.48 -14.09
CA ARG A 19 14.29 12.11 -14.42
C ARG A 19 15.01 11.32 -13.32
N LEU A 20 14.37 11.13 -12.16
CA LEU A 20 14.96 10.35 -11.09
C LEU A 20 15.17 8.90 -11.56
N PRO A 21 16.31 8.27 -11.22
CA PRO A 21 16.57 6.90 -11.62
C PRO A 21 15.52 5.97 -11.01
N PRO A 22 14.96 5.02 -11.78
CA PRO A 22 14.05 4.01 -11.28
C PRO A 22 14.86 2.93 -10.56
N ASP A 23 15.33 3.26 -9.36
CA ASP A 23 15.96 2.29 -8.45
C ASP A 23 14.88 1.65 -7.56
N GLU A 24 14.96 0.33 -7.34
CA GLU A 24 14.08 -0.37 -6.39
C GLU A 24 14.31 0.11 -4.95
N GLY A 25 15.51 0.61 -4.67
CA GLY A 25 15.85 1.34 -3.46
C GLY A 25 15.23 2.74 -3.40
N GLY A 26 14.66 3.28 -4.47
CA GLY A 26 14.18 4.66 -4.53
C GLY A 26 15.30 5.70 -4.42
N THR A 27 15.00 6.93 -4.84
CA THR A 27 15.95 8.04 -4.84
C THR A 27 15.85 8.88 -3.57
N VAL A 28 16.97 9.12 -2.87
CA VAL A 28 17.01 10.01 -1.70
C VAL A 28 17.30 11.45 -2.14
N LEU A 29 16.38 12.36 -1.83
CA LEU A 29 16.54 13.78 -2.05
C LEU A 29 17.22 14.42 -0.85
N SER A 30 18.32 15.13 -1.10
CA SER A 30 19.09 15.81 -0.06
C SER A 30 19.12 17.32 -0.29
N LEU A 31 18.92 18.10 0.77
CA LEU A 31 19.05 19.55 0.77
C LEU A 31 20.16 19.94 1.75
N ARG A 32 21.18 20.66 1.26
CA ARG A 32 22.38 21.04 2.05
C ARG A 32 23.07 19.83 2.70
N GLY A 33 23.19 18.73 1.96
CA GLY A 33 23.82 17.49 2.43
C GLY A 33 23.01 16.69 3.46
N ARG A 34 21.75 17.08 3.73
CA ARG A 34 20.86 16.35 4.63
C ARG A 34 19.71 15.70 3.85
N PRO A 35 19.39 14.42 4.10
CA PRO A 35 18.25 13.77 3.46
C PRO A 35 16.94 14.40 3.95
N VAL A 36 16.08 14.80 3.03
CA VAL A 36 14.78 15.44 3.34
C VAL A 36 13.58 14.63 2.84
N ALA A 37 13.77 13.82 1.80
CA ALA A 37 12.72 12.96 1.26
C ALA A 37 13.33 11.75 0.55
N ARG A 38 12.52 10.70 0.36
CA ARG A 38 12.83 9.55 -0.49
C ARG A 38 11.68 9.36 -1.46
N VAL A 39 12.00 9.29 -2.74
CA VAL A 39 11.06 9.02 -3.83
C VAL A 39 11.25 7.57 -4.21
N THR A 40 10.29 6.73 -3.85
CA THR A 40 10.23 5.36 -4.34
C THR A 40 9.36 5.34 -5.58
N PRO A 41 9.78 4.70 -6.68
CA PRO A 41 8.87 4.45 -7.79
C PRO A 41 7.65 3.73 -7.23
N GLU A 42 6.45 4.10 -7.68
CA GLU A 42 5.29 3.25 -7.44
C GLU A 42 5.64 1.89 -8.01
N ARG A 43 5.61 0.86 -7.15
CA ARG A 43 5.80 -0.50 -7.60
C ARG A 43 4.64 -0.74 -8.55
N ARG A 44 4.92 -0.75 -9.86
CA ARG A 44 3.92 -1.01 -10.89
C ARG A 44 3.20 -2.27 -10.44
N ALA A 45 1.94 -2.16 -10.01
CA ALA A 45 1.08 -3.32 -9.91
C ALA A 45 1.25 -4.02 -11.25
N MET A 46 1.70 -5.28 -11.23
CA MET A 46 1.89 -6.02 -12.47
C MET A 46 0.54 -6.02 -13.17
N VAL A 47 0.38 -5.15 -14.18
CA VAL A 47 -0.77 -5.14 -15.08
C VAL A 47 -0.54 -6.29 -16.06
N GLY A 48 -0.55 -7.50 -15.52
CA GLY A 48 -0.97 -8.68 -16.24
C GLY A 48 -2.41 -8.98 -15.86
N PRO A 49 -3.14 -9.80 -16.64
CA PRO A 49 -4.32 -10.48 -16.10
C PRO A 49 -3.90 -11.08 -14.74
N PRO A 50 -4.79 -11.09 -13.72
CA PRO A 50 -4.46 -11.68 -12.43
C PRO A 50 -3.93 -13.08 -12.74
N THR A 51 -2.62 -13.26 -12.59
CA THR A 51 -2.06 -14.59 -12.47
C THR A 51 -2.80 -15.20 -11.30
N ASP A 52 -3.12 -16.48 -11.39
CA ASP A 52 -3.73 -17.29 -10.33
C ASP A 52 -2.85 -17.35 -9.07
N ASP A 53 -2.33 -16.23 -8.57
CA ASP A 53 -1.65 -16.08 -7.30
C ASP A 53 -2.74 -16.08 -6.22
N GLU A 54 -3.31 -17.26 -6.02
CA GLU A 54 -4.03 -17.64 -4.83
C GLU A 54 -3.21 -17.18 -3.61
N TRP A 55 -3.86 -16.45 -2.70
CA TRP A 55 -3.20 -16.01 -1.47
C TRP A 55 -2.55 -17.21 -0.76
N THR A 56 -1.23 -17.21 -0.65
CA THR A 56 -0.47 -18.35 -0.11
C THR A 56 -0.12 -18.16 1.37
N GLU A 57 0.12 -19.27 2.06
CA GLU A 57 0.62 -19.23 3.44
C GLU A 57 1.97 -18.51 3.55
N GLN A 58 2.82 -18.58 2.51
CA GLN A 58 4.09 -17.86 2.48
C GLN A 58 3.89 -16.35 2.48
N MET A 59 2.90 -15.84 1.73
CA MET A 59 2.53 -14.43 1.74
C MET A 59 1.96 -14.01 3.10
N ASN A 60 1.14 -14.87 3.72
CA ASN A 60 0.59 -14.64 5.05
C ASN A 60 1.70 -14.57 6.12
N GLN A 61 2.65 -15.50 6.08
CA GLN A 61 3.82 -15.51 6.96
C GLN A 61 4.69 -14.26 6.76
N ARG A 62 4.92 -13.86 5.50
CA ARG A 62 5.68 -12.64 5.19
C ARG A 62 4.96 -11.40 5.72
N ARG A 63 3.64 -11.31 5.53
CA ARG A 63 2.82 -10.22 6.09
C ARG A 63 2.95 -10.13 7.60
N HIS A 64 2.90 -11.26 8.33
CA HIS A 64 3.09 -11.27 9.79
C HIS A 64 4.49 -10.77 10.20
N GLN A 65 5.56 -11.23 9.53
CA GLN A 65 6.92 -10.74 9.82
C GLN A 65 7.05 -9.22 9.65
N LEU A 66 6.41 -8.66 8.61
CA LEU A 66 6.41 -7.22 8.37
C LEU A 66 5.56 -6.47 9.39
N ILE A 67 4.44 -7.03 9.83
CA ILE A 67 3.63 -6.47 10.93
C ILE A 67 4.45 -6.46 12.24
N ASP A 68 5.16 -7.54 12.55
CA ASP A 68 6.03 -7.61 13.73
C ASP A 68 7.12 -6.53 13.69
N LYS A 69 7.76 -6.34 12.52
CA LYS A 69 8.73 -5.24 12.32
C LYS A 69 8.10 -3.86 12.45
N LYS A 70 6.85 -3.68 11.98
CA LYS A 70 6.10 -2.42 12.14
C LYS A 70 5.85 -2.12 13.61
N ILE A 71 5.43 -3.13 14.38
CA ILE A 71 5.20 -3.03 15.83
C ILE A 71 6.52 -2.72 16.56
N ALA A 72 7.61 -3.41 16.17
CA ALA A 72 8.95 -3.18 16.71
C ALA A 72 9.59 -1.84 16.24
N LYS A 73 8.93 -1.08 15.37
CA LYS A 73 9.44 0.16 14.76
C LYS A 73 10.77 -0.01 14.00
N THR A 74 11.03 -1.22 13.49
CA THR A 74 12.22 -1.55 12.69
C THR A 74 11.92 -1.73 11.20
N LEU A 75 10.66 -1.51 10.80
CA LEU A 75 10.21 -1.59 9.42
C LEU A 75 10.87 -0.52 8.55
N THR A 76 11.55 -0.94 7.49
CA THR A 76 12.12 -0.02 6.52
C THR A 76 11.03 0.54 5.58
N PRO A 77 11.27 1.67 4.89
CA PRO A 77 10.31 2.20 3.92
C PRO A 77 9.99 1.23 2.77
N ALA A 78 10.97 0.44 2.32
CA ALA A 78 10.76 -0.57 1.28
C ALA A 78 9.85 -1.70 1.78
N GLU A 79 10.07 -2.16 3.01
CA GLU A 79 9.23 -3.14 3.69
C GLU A 79 7.83 -2.59 4.01
N ALA A 80 7.69 -1.28 4.23
CA ALA A 80 6.39 -0.64 4.39
C ALA A 80 5.59 -0.66 3.08
N GLY A 81 6.24 -0.46 1.94
CA GLY A 81 5.62 -0.65 0.62
C GLY A 81 5.22 -2.10 0.38
N GLU A 82 6.12 -3.04 0.68
CA GLU A 82 5.82 -4.48 0.60
C GLU A 82 4.63 -4.88 1.48
N LEU A 83 4.54 -4.36 2.70
CA LEU A 83 3.41 -4.61 3.59
C LEU A 83 2.09 -4.04 3.03
N ALA A 84 2.11 -2.86 2.44
CA ALA A 84 0.92 -2.27 1.80
C ALA A 84 0.43 -3.15 0.64
N ASP A 85 1.33 -3.57 -0.25
CA ASP A 85 0.99 -4.45 -1.37
C ASP A 85 0.39 -5.80 -0.90
N LEU A 86 0.95 -6.38 0.17
CA LEU A 86 0.44 -7.61 0.77
C LEU A 86 -0.91 -7.42 1.45
N GLN A 87 -1.18 -6.24 2.02
CA GLN A 87 -2.49 -5.92 2.60
C GLN A 87 -3.54 -5.79 1.51
N ASP A 88 -3.27 -5.06 0.43
CA ASP A 88 -4.22 -4.90 -0.68
C ASP A 88 -4.58 -6.24 -1.34
N ARG A 89 -3.59 -7.12 -1.55
CA ARG A 89 -3.83 -8.48 -2.06
C ARG A 89 -4.63 -9.34 -1.08
N PHE A 90 -4.39 -9.19 0.22
CA PHE A 90 -5.14 -9.92 1.23
C PHE A 90 -6.61 -9.50 1.26
N ASP A 91 -6.87 -8.20 1.17
CA ASP A 91 -8.24 -7.67 1.15
C ASP A 91 -9.01 -8.16 -0.08
N GLN A 92 -8.38 -8.15 -1.26
CA GLN A 92 -8.95 -8.74 -2.48
C GLN A 92 -9.24 -10.24 -2.32
N PHE A 93 -8.34 -10.97 -1.65
CA PHE A 93 -8.55 -12.38 -1.34
C PHE A 93 -9.74 -12.57 -0.39
N LEU A 94 -9.82 -11.78 0.69
CA LEU A 94 -10.93 -11.81 1.65
C LEU A 94 -12.28 -11.51 0.99
N ASP A 95 -12.34 -10.48 0.14
CA ASP A 95 -13.54 -10.13 -0.61
C ASP A 95 -14.03 -11.30 -1.48
N ARG A 96 -13.11 -12.13 -1.98
CA ARG A 96 -13.43 -13.31 -2.79
C ARG A 96 -13.86 -14.52 -1.96
N VAL A 97 -13.13 -14.84 -0.89
CA VAL A 97 -13.33 -16.10 -0.13
C VAL A 97 -14.29 -15.98 1.05
N ALA A 98 -14.43 -14.78 1.59
CA ALA A 98 -15.32 -14.46 2.69
C ALA A 98 -15.97 -13.09 2.46
N PRO A 99 -16.69 -12.89 1.34
CA PRO A 99 -17.43 -11.67 1.10
C PRO A 99 -18.31 -11.41 2.32
N LEU A 100 -18.13 -10.26 2.97
CA LEU A 100 -18.96 -9.89 4.10
C LEU A 100 -20.42 -9.97 3.65
N PRO A 101 -21.27 -10.76 4.31
CA PRO A 101 -22.69 -10.76 4.00
C PRO A 101 -23.23 -9.42 4.49
N ILE A 102 -23.10 -8.39 3.65
CA ILE A 102 -23.56 -7.04 3.93
C ILE A 102 -25.07 -7.07 4.23
N ASP A 103 -25.78 -8.02 3.63
CA ASP A 103 -27.19 -8.27 3.92
C ASP A 103 -27.41 -8.77 5.34
N TYR A 104 -26.54 -9.64 5.85
CA TYR A 104 -26.58 -10.09 7.25
C TYR A 104 -26.19 -8.96 8.23
N ALA A 105 -25.17 -8.17 7.91
CA ALA A 105 -24.81 -6.99 8.71
C ALA A 105 -25.92 -5.93 8.73
N ARG A 106 -26.61 -5.72 7.59
CA ARG A 106 -27.79 -4.85 7.48
C ARG A 106 -28.98 -5.39 8.26
N GLU A 107 -29.23 -6.69 8.24
CA GLU A 107 -30.27 -7.34 9.05
C GLU A 107 -30.00 -7.16 10.55
N VAL A 108 -28.75 -7.40 10.99
CA VAL A 108 -28.37 -7.19 12.38
C VAL A 108 -28.56 -5.73 12.78
N LEU A 109 -28.09 -4.77 11.97
CA LEU A 109 -28.26 -3.33 12.23
C LEU A 109 -29.74 -2.92 12.37
N LYS A 110 -30.63 -3.48 11.55
CA LYS A 110 -32.09 -3.27 11.66
C LYS A 110 -32.67 -3.85 12.96
N ARG A 111 -32.13 -4.95 13.47
CA ARG A 111 -32.59 -5.58 14.73
C ARG A 111 -32.08 -4.86 15.98
N VAL A 112 -30.86 -4.32 15.95
CA VAL A 112 -30.27 -3.60 17.10
C VAL A 112 -30.52 -2.10 17.11
N SER A 113 -31.20 -1.55 16.11
CA SER A 113 -31.71 -0.17 16.15
C SER A 113 -33.20 -0.19 16.52
N PRO A 114 -33.59 -0.20 17.81
CA PRO A 114 -34.96 0.09 18.18
C PRO A 114 -35.25 1.54 17.78
N GLY A 115 -36.44 1.78 17.21
CA GLY A 115 -36.86 3.06 16.66
C GLY A 115 -36.58 4.27 17.55
N GLY A 116 -36.21 5.38 16.90
CA GLY A 116 -36.28 6.71 17.50
C GLY A 116 -37.72 7.18 17.70
#